data_AF-A0A0V0XA86-F1
#
_entry.id   AF-A0A0V0XA86-F1
#
_cell.length_a   1.000
_cell.length_b   1.000
_cell.length_c   1.000
_cell.angle_alpha   90.00
_cell.angle_beta   90.00
_cell.angle_gamma   90.00
#
_symmetry.space_group_name_H-M   'P 1'
#
loop_
_entity.id
_entity.type
_entity.pdbx_description
1 polymer ?
#
loop_
_entity_poly.entity_id
_entity_poly.type
_entity_poly.pdbx_seq_one_letter_code
_entity_poly.pdbx_strand_id
1 'polypeptide(L)' 'LDPTSESGIVLGKLSGRHALKSRLLKLGYDLDEEKLAEVFKKFKLFTAKKKHITDDDIEE' A
#
# COMPACT_ATOMS: atom_id res chain seq x y z
N LEU A 1 -25.24 -3.47 -15.18
CA LEU A 1 -24.13 -2.49 -15.16
C LEU A 1 -22.86 -3.32 -14.99
N ASP A 2 -21.96 -3.19 -15.95
CA ASP A 2 -20.94 -4.19 -16.33
C ASP A 2 -19.81 -4.40 -15.26
N PRO A 3 -19.32 -5.63 -15.02
CA PRO A 3 -18.43 -6.00 -13.91
C PRO A 3 -16.90 -5.98 -14.20
N THR A 4 -16.39 -5.31 -15.23
CA THR A 4 -14.96 -5.46 -15.64
C THR A 4 -14.23 -4.14 -15.89
N SER A 5 -13.78 -3.45 -14.84
CA SER A 5 -12.57 -2.58 -14.85
C SER A 5 -12.33 -1.90 -13.50
N GLU A 6 -12.53 -2.58 -12.37
CA GLU A 6 -11.74 -2.22 -11.19
C GLU A 6 -10.34 -2.79 -11.36
N SER A 7 -9.54 -2.12 -12.19
CA SER A 7 -8.09 -2.25 -12.16
C SER A 7 -7.64 -1.89 -10.75
N GLY A 8 -7.72 -2.87 -9.84
CA GLY A 8 -7.37 -2.71 -8.44
C GLY A 8 -5.97 -2.17 -8.39
N ILE A 9 -5.80 -0.93 -7.96
CA ILE A 9 -4.49 -0.30 -7.87
C ILE A 9 -3.71 -1.14 -6.86
N VAL A 10 -2.83 -2.00 -7.37
CA VAL A 10 -1.92 -2.79 -6.54
C VAL A 10 -0.90 -1.81 -5.97
N LEU A 11 -1.00 -1.56 -4.67
CA LEU A 11 -0.03 -0.73 -3.98
C LEU A 11 1.18 -1.58 -3.61
N GLY A 12 2.33 -1.27 -4.20
CA GLY A 12 3.60 -1.92 -3.94
C GLY A 12 4.73 -0.94 -3.61
N LYS A 13 5.97 -1.45 -3.50
CA LYS A 13 7.17 -0.66 -3.19
C LYS A 13 7.38 0.52 -4.15
N LEU A 14 6.92 0.44 -5.39
CA LEU A 14 7.01 1.49 -6.40
C LEU A 14 5.85 2.49 -6.37
N SER A 15 4.75 2.19 -5.67
CA SER A 15 3.60 3.09 -5.61
C SER A 15 3.95 4.40 -4.89
N GLY A 16 3.56 5.52 -5.51
CA GLY A 16 3.76 6.87 -4.96
C GLY A 16 2.65 7.30 -4.01
N ARG A 17 2.82 8.47 -3.37
CA ARG A 17 1.85 9.04 -2.41
C ARG A 17 0.45 9.23 -3.02
N HIS A 18 0.38 9.68 -4.27
CA HIS A 18 -0.90 9.88 -4.97
C HIS A 18 -1.71 8.59 -5.13
N ALA A 19 -1.03 7.48 -5.47
CA ALA A 19 -1.68 6.17 -5.58
C ALA A 19 -2.20 5.69 -4.23
N LEU A 20 -1.40 5.88 -3.16
CA LEU A 20 -1.81 5.56 -1.79
C LEU A 20 -3.02 6.40 -1.35
N LYS A 21 -3.01 7.71 -1.61
CA LYS A 21 -4.14 8.62 -1.30
C LYS A 21 -5.41 8.19 -2.03
N SER A 22 -5.32 7.93 -3.33
CA SER A 22 -6.48 7.49 -4.12
C SER A 22 -7.08 6.19 -3.59
N ARG A 23 -6.25 5.22 -3.17
CA ARG A 23 -6.72 3.98 -2.56
C ARG A 23 -7.38 4.20 -1.21
N LEU A 24 -6.80 5.05 -0.36
CA LEU A 24 -7.37 5.40 0.95
C LEU A 24 -8.73 6.09 0.81
N LEU A 25 -8.86 7.02 -0.14
CA LEU A 25 -10.13 7.68 -0.46
C LEU A 25 -11.19 6.67 -0.94
N LYS A 26 -10.81 5.72 -1.80
CA LYS A 26 -11.71 4.63 -2.23
C LYS A 26 -12.18 3.73 -1.07
N LEU A 27 -11.40 3.64 0.01
CA LEU A 27 -11.74 2.91 1.22
C LEU A 27 -12.54 3.77 2.23
N GLY A 28 -12.82 5.03 1.92
CA GLY A 28 -13.54 5.96 2.80
C GLY A 28 -12.65 6.72 3.79
N TYR A 29 -11.32 6.66 3.64
CA TYR A 29 -10.38 7.43 4.45
C TYR A 29 -9.98 8.72 3.72
N ASP A 30 -10.37 9.86 4.28
CA ASP A 30 -9.86 11.17 3.87
C ASP A 30 -8.80 11.62 4.86
N LEU A 31 -7.54 11.60 4.42
CA LEU A 31 -6.38 12.01 5.22
C LEU A 31 -5.84 13.34 4.71
N ASP A 32 -5.52 14.22 5.65
CA ASP A 32 -4.69 15.39 5.40
C ASP A 32 -3.27 14.99 4.95
N GLU A 33 -2.52 15.96 4.43
CA GLU A 33 -1.18 15.69 3.90
C GLU A 33 -0.19 15.18 4.95
N GLU A 34 -0.33 15.64 6.20
CA GLU A 34 0.54 15.23 7.31
C GLU A 34 0.33 13.75 7.65
N LYS A 35 -0.92 13.34 7.87
CA LYS A 35 -1.29 11.93 8.10
C LYS A 35 -0.96 11.07 6.90
N LEU A 36 -1.20 11.55 5.68
CA LEU A 36 -0.83 10.82 4.48
C LEU A 36 0.69 10.61 4.39
N ALA A 37 1.50 11.60 4.78
CA ALA A 37 2.94 11.48 4.80
C ALA A 37 3.42 10.44 5.82
N GLU A 38 2.82 10.40 7.01
CA GLU A 38 3.09 9.38 8.02
C GLU A 38 2.69 7.97 7.55
N VAL A 39 1.48 7.82 7.04
CA VAL A 39 0.97 6.56 6.51
C VAL A 39 1.83 6.09 5.32
N PHE A 40 2.28 7.00 4.46
CA PHE A 40 3.19 6.68 3.36
C PHE A 40 4.55 6.19 3.85
N LYS A 41 5.14 6.81 4.88
CA LYS A 41 6.38 6.31 5.49
C LYS A 41 6.20 4.91 6.04
N LYS A 42 5.12 4.66 6.79
CA LYS A 42 4.78 3.33 7.33
C LYS A 42 4.55 2.32 6.20
N PHE A 43 3.88 2.71 5.13
CA PHE A 43 3.64 1.88 3.94
C PHE A 43 4.94 1.51 3.22
N LYS A 44 5.89 2.45 3.06
CA LYS A 44 7.21 2.15 2.48
C LYS A 44 8.02 1.20 3.36
N LEU A 45 7.98 1.39 4.68
CA LEU A 45 8.63 0.47 5.61
C LEU A 45 8.00 -0.92 5.57
N PHE A 46 6.67 -1.02 5.52
CA PHE A 46 5.96 -2.30 5.43
C PHE A 46 6.25 -3.03 4.13
N THR A 47 6.22 -2.32 2.99
CA THR A 47 6.54 -2.90 1.68
C THR A 47 8.02 -3.21 1.51
N ALA A 48 8.92 -2.51 2.21
CA ALA A 48 10.34 -2.85 2.28
C ALA A 48 10.62 -4.04 3.20
N LYS A 49 9.80 -4.23 4.25
CA LYS A 49 9.90 -5.35 5.21
C LYS A 49 9.34 -6.67 4.70
N LYS A 50 8.57 -6.69 3.59
CA LYS A 50 8.37 -7.91 2.80
C LYS A 50 9.66 -8.26 2.06
N LYS A 51 10.70 -8.63 2.82
CA LYS A 51 11.57 -9.72 2.40
C LYS A 51 10.66 -10.96 2.33
N HIS A 52 10.76 -11.74 1.27
CA HIS A 52 10.27 -13.10 1.30
C HIS A 52 10.69 -13.71 2.63
N ILE A 53 9.76 -14.22 3.43
CA ILE A 53 10.12 -15.32 4.32
C ILE A 53 10.34 -16.47 3.35
N THR A 54 11.60 -16.71 3.00
CA THR A 54 11.99 -17.99 2.42
C THR A 54 11.90 -19.03 3.52
N ASP A 55 11.62 -20.28 3.16
CA ASP A 55 11.50 -21.38 4.13
C ASP A 55 12.74 -21.48 5.06
N ASP A 56 13.90 -20.98 4.61
CA ASP A 56 15.14 -20.83 5.38
C ASP A 56 15.05 -19.94 6.64
N ASP A 57 14.10 -19.00 6.74
CA ASP A 57 13.91 -18.13 7.92
C ASP A 57 13.03 -18.79 9.01
N ILE A 58 12.46 -19.98 8.75
CA ILE A 58 11.51 -20.67 9.66
C ILE A 58 12.22 -21.65 10.62
N GLU A 59 13.53 -21.90 10.46
CA GLU A 59 14.27 -22.94 11.21
C GLU A 59 15.24 -22.46 12.33
N GLU A 60 15.06 -21.28 12.96
CA GLU A 60 15.76 -20.97 14.23
C GLU A 60 14.85 -20.97 15.47
#